data_AF-A0A1I5BWK6-F1
#
_entry.id   AF-A0A1I5BWK6-F1
#
_cell.length_a   1.000
_cell.length_b   1.000
_cell.length_c   1.000
_cell.angle_alpha   90.00
_cell.angle_beta   90.00
_cell.angle_gamma   90.00
#
_symmetry.space_group_name_H-M   'P 1'
#
loop_
_entity.id
_entity.type
_entity.pdbx_description
1 polymer ?
#
loop_
_entity_poly.entity_id
_entity_poly.type
_entity_poly.pdbx_seq_one_letter_code
_entity_poly.pdbx_strand_id
1 'polypeptide(L)'
;MKVYVYNLMFNKIAAASKACSAVGAELVSVSKDDIHKSVEYIIGAAKNPKPMKDSNDMISELMLFEGFTSDNLDVFLDAYKQTKAPAIVYKAMVTPINKKWSLTYLYSHLVNEAGH
;
A
#
# COMPACT_ATOMS: atom_id res chain seq x y z
N MET A 1 -7.33 6.07 9.76
CA MET A 1 -6.24 5.26 9.19
C MET A 1 -6.75 4.53 7.98
N LYS A 2 -5.94 4.42 6.95
CA LYS A 2 -6.34 3.75 5.70
C LYS A 2 -5.25 2.81 5.23
N VAL A 3 -5.65 1.68 4.68
CA VAL A 3 -4.78 0.71 4.04
C VAL A 3 -5.12 0.69 2.56
N TYR A 4 -4.19 1.11 1.72
CA TYR A 4 -4.37 1.11 0.26
C TYR A 4 -3.77 -0.15 -0.32
N VAL A 5 -4.48 -0.83 -1.20
CA VAL A 5 -4.03 -2.09 -1.81
C VAL A 5 -4.12 -2.04 -3.32
N TYR A 6 -3.15 -2.63 -3.99
CA TYR A 6 -3.12 -2.79 -5.43
C TYR A 6 -2.77 -4.24 -5.80
N ASN A 7 -3.52 -4.80 -6.74
CA ASN A 7 -3.29 -6.12 -7.33
C ASN A 7 -3.13 -7.28 -6.31
N LEU A 8 -3.88 -7.23 -5.20
CA LEU A 8 -3.93 -8.33 -4.24
C LEU A 8 -4.89 -9.43 -4.69
N MET A 9 -4.49 -10.68 -4.48
CA MET A 9 -5.37 -11.83 -4.64
C MET A 9 -6.54 -11.77 -3.63
N PHE A 10 -7.68 -12.38 -3.98
CA PHE A 10 -8.91 -12.34 -3.17
C PHE A 10 -8.71 -12.77 -1.71
N ASN A 11 -7.94 -13.83 -1.48
CA ASN A 11 -7.61 -14.29 -0.12
C ASN A 11 -6.80 -13.26 0.69
N LYS A 12 -5.86 -12.56 0.05
CA LYS A 12 -5.09 -11.48 0.68
C LYS A 12 -5.95 -10.24 0.94
N ILE A 13 -6.90 -9.93 0.07
CA ILE A 13 -7.89 -8.84 0.29
C ILE A 13 -8.77 -9.17 1.50
N ALA A 14 -9.30 -10.39 1.59
CA ALA A 14 -10.11 -10.82 2.73
C ALA A 14 -9.32 -10.74 4.05
N ALA A 15 -8.05 -11.18 4.03
CA ALA A 15 -7.15 -11.06 5.18
C ALA A 15 -6.87 -9.60 5.56
N ALA A 16 -6.58 -8.74 4.58
CA ALA A 16 -6.35 -7.31 4.80
C ALA A 16 -7.60 -6.62 5.37
N SER A 17 -8.79 -6.99 4.90
CA SER A 17 -10.07 -6.47 5.41
C SER A 17 -10.29 -6.85 6.88
N LYS A 18 -10.02 -8.11 7.24
CA LYS A 18 -10.09 -8.57 8.63
C LYS A 18 -9.07 -7.84 9.52
N ALA A 19 -7.83 -7.67 9.04
CA ALA A 19 -6.78 -6.94 9.75
C ALA A 19 -7.13 -5.45 9.92
N CYS A 20 -7.72 -4.82 8.90
CA CYS A 20 -8.22 -3.45 8.99
C CYS A 20 -9.28 -3.29 10.08
N SER A 21 -10.19 -4.26 10.21
CA SER A 21 -11.25 -4.24 11.23
C SER A 21 -10.69 -4.30 12.66
N ALA A 22 -9.58 -5.01 12.88
CA ALA A 22 -8.92 -5.11 14.18
C ALA A 22 -8.34 -3.78 14.67
N VAL A 23 -8.01 -2.86 13.75
CA VAL A 23 -7.39 -1.57 14.06
C VAL A 23 -8.29 -0.37 13.72
N GLY A 24 -9.53 -0.61 13.29
CA GLY A 24 -10.44 0.45 12.85
C GLY A 24 -9.95 1.22 11.62
N ALA A 25 -9.21 0.56 10.72
CA ALA A 25 -8.77 1.13 9.46
C ALA A 25 -9.77 0.84 8.32
N GLU A 26 -9.75 1.70 7.31
CA GLU A 26 -10.48 1.50 6.05
C GLU A 26 -9.56 0.82 5.02
N LEU A 27 -10.06 -0.21 4.33
CA LEU A 27 -9.35 -0.83 3.21
C LEU A 27 -9.78 -0.17 1.90
N VAL A 28 -8.82 0.34 1.13
CA VAL A 28 -9.06 1.08 -0.12
C VAL A 28 -8.34 0.39 -1.27
N SER A 29 -9.07 0.04 -2.34
CA SER A 29 -8.45 -0.46 -3.57
C SER A 29 -7.97 0.69 -4.45
N VAL A 30 -6.73 0.60 -4.95
CA VAL A 30 -6.16 1.56 -5.90
C VAL A 30 -6.48 1.14 -7.33
N SER A 31 -6.89 2.09 -8.17
CA SER A 31 -7.14 1.83 -9.59
C SER A 31 -5.83 1.65 -10.37
N LYS A 32 -5.87 0.84 -11.43
CA LYS A 32 -4.76 0.75 -12.39
C LYS A 32 -4.46 2.09 -13.06
N ASP A 33 -5.47 2.92 -13.29
CA ASP A 33 -5.30 4.24 -13.90
C ASP A 33 -4.54 5.24 -13.01
N ASP A 34 -4.37 4.90 -11.72
CA ASP A 34 -3.74 5.77 -10.74
C ASP A 34 -2.28 5.41 -10.44
N ILE A 35 -1.76 4.28 -10.93
CA ILE A 35 -0.42 3.77 -10.51
C ILE A 35 0.74 4.70 -10.87
N HIS A 36 0.58 5.56 -11.88
CA HIS A 36 1.57 6.57 -12.29
C HIS A 36 1.37 7.93 -11.62
N LYS A 37 0.39 8.04 -10.73
CA LYS A 37 0.13 9.23 -9.93
C LYS A 37 0.89 9.13 -8.60
N SER A 38 1.13 10.28 -8.00
CA SER A 38 1.84 10.36 -6.73
C SER A 38 1.06 9.72 -5.58
N VAL A 39 1.76 9.16 -4.60
CA VAL A 39 1.15 8.59 -3.38
C VAL A 39 0.28 9.61 -2.66
N GLU A 40 0.66 10.89 -2.63
CA GLU A 40 -0.18 11.96 -2.09
C GLU A 40 -1.51 12.14 -2.82
N TYR A 41 -1.58 11.86 -4.12
CA TYR A 41 -2.85 11.82 -4.86
C TYR A 41 -3.65 10.56 -4.51
N ILE A 42 -3.00 9.38 -4.45
CA ILE A 42 -3.64 8.11 -4.09
C ILE A 42 -4.35 8.22 -2.73
N ILE A 43 -3.68 8.86 -1.76
CA ILE A 43 -4.25 9.03 -0.42
C ILE A 43 -5.22 10.21 -0.30
N GLY A 44 -5.50 10.93 -1.38
CA GLY A 44 -6.42 12.06 -1.41
C GLY A 44 -5.88 13.36 -0.80
N ALA A 45 -4.57 13.45 -0.55
CA ALA A 45 -3.92 14.66 -0.04
C ALA A 45 -3.65 15.71 -1.14
N ALA A 46 -3.57 15.31 -2.40
CA ALA A 46 -3.41 16.19 -3.56
C ALA A 46 -4.65 16.17 -4.47
N LYS A 47 -5.06 17.36 -4.97
CA LYS A 47 -6.23 17.50 -5.86
C LYS A 47 -5.92 17.35 -7.35
N ASN A 48 -4.69 17.69 -7.75
CA ASN A 48 -4.27 17.68 -9.15
C ASN A 48 -3.10 16.71 -9.34
N PRO A 49 -3.35 15.52 -9.92
CA PRO A 49 -2.28 14.58 -10.20
C PRO A 49 -1.46 15.10 -11.39
N LYS A 50 -0.13 15.13 -11.24
CA LYS A 50 0.76 15.20 -12.39
C LYS A 50 1.21 13.77 -12.68
N PRO A 51 0.96 13.22 -13.89
CA PRO A 51 1.50 11.91 -14.24
C PRO A 51 3.03 12.00 -14.15
N MET A 52 3.62 11.05 -13.42
CA MET A 52 5.07 10.94 -13.28
C MET A 52 5.58 10.02 -14.39
N LYS A 53 6.67 10.42 -15.05
CA LYS A 53 7.33 9.57 -16.05
C LYS A 53 8.16 8.53 -15.31
N ASP A 54 7.56 7.40 -15.04
CA ASP A 54 8.24 6.22 -14.51
C ASP A 54 8.48 5.21 -15.63
N SER A 55 9.59 4.47 -15.56
CA SER A 55 10.00 3.54 -16.61
C SER A 55 9.39 2.14 -16.48
N ASN A 56 8.62 1.86 -15.43
CA ASN A 56 8.10 0.52 -15.14
C ASN A 56 6.60 0.55 -14.80
N ASP A 57 5.81 -0.13 -15.62
CA ASP A 57 4.34 -0.18 -15.52
C ASP A 57 3.81 -1.34 -14.66
N MET A 58 4.69 -2.22 -14.16
CA MET A 58 4.25 -3.49 -13.57
C MET A 58 4.44 -3.54 -12.05
N ILE A 59 3.32 -3.42 -11.33
CA ILE A 59 3.22 -3.67 -9.88
C ILE A 59 2.57 -5.05 -9.68
N SER A 60 3.31 -6.00 -9.09
CA SER A 60 2.78 -7.35 -8.83
C SER A 60 1.73 -7.35 -7.72
N GLU A 61 2.06 -6.78 -6.57
CA GLU A 61 1.15 -6.47 -5.48
C GLU A 61 1.74 -5.34 -4.65
N LEU A 62 0.89 -4.56 -3.97
CA LEU A 62 1.36 -3.51 -3.07
C LEU A 62 0.33 -3.21 -1.98
N MET A 63 0.82 -2.91 -0.77
CA MET A 63 0.01 -2.43 0.36
C MET A 63 0.64 -1.17 0.99
N LEU A 64 -0.12 -0.10 1.16
CA LEU A 64 0.32 1.12 1.83
C LEU A 64 -0.46 1.37 3.11
N PHE A 65 0.24 1.82 4.15
CA PHE A 65 -0.32 2.17 5.44
C PHE A 65 -0.29 3.69 5.63
N GLU A 66 -1.47 4.31 5.72
CA GLU A 66 -1.63 5.75 5.90
C GLU A 66 -2.20 6.07 7.29
N GLY A 67 -1.50 6.93 8.03
CA GLY A 67 -1.88 7.36 9.38
C GLY A 67 -1.64 6.32 10.48
N PHE A 68 -0.88 5.26 10.21
CA PHE A 68 -0.57 4.22 11.20
C PHE A 68 0.51 4.69 12.19
N THR A 69 0.35 4.30 13.45
CA THR A 69 1.42 4.29 14.47
C THR A 69 2.07 2.91 14.50
N SER A 70 3.20 2.78 15.21
CA SER A 70 3.86 1.47 15.38
C SER A 70 2.93 0.45 16.04
N ASP A 71 2.24 0.81 17.14
CA ASP A 71 1.30 -0.08 17.83
C ASP A 71 0.17 -0.58 16.91
N ASN A 72 -0.46 0.32 16.16
CA ASN A 72 -1.54 -0.06 15.25
C ASN A 72 -1.02 -0.90 14.08
N LEU A 73 0.21 -0.67 13.62
CA LEU A 73 0.83 -1.49 12.60
C LEU A 73 1.09 -2.90 13.11
N ASP A 74 1.61 -3.05 14.33
CA ASP A 74 1.86 -4.36 14.93
C ASP A 74 0.56 -5.16 15.12
N VAL A 75 -0.50 -4.52 15.62
CA VAL A 75 -1.83 -5.15 15.75
C VAL A 75 -2.38 -5.56 14.38
N PHE A 76 -2.23 -4.71 13.36
CA PHE A 76 -2.65 -5.06 11.99
C PHE A 76 -1.88 -6.27 11.47
N LEU A 77 -0.56 -6.29 11.62
CA LEU A 77 0.29 -7.36 11.10
C LEU A 77 0.03 -8.68 11.83
N ASP A 78 -0.23 -8.65 13.14
CA ASP A 78 -0.63 -9.81 13.91
C ASP A 78 -1.99 -10.36 13.45
N ALA A 79 -3.00 -9.49 13.35
CA ALA A 79 -4.32 -9.87 12.84
C ALA A 79 -4.26 -10.44 11.42
N TYR A 80 -3.41 -9.89 10.56
CA TYR A 80 -3.16 -10.43 9.22
C TYR A 80 -2.54 -11.82 9.29
N LYS A 81 -1.49 -12.03 10.10
CA LYS A 81 -0.81 -13.34 10.26
C LYS A 81 -1.78 -14.42 10.73
N GLN A 82 -2.70 -14.10 11.65
CA GLN A 82 -3.70 -15.05 12.15
C GLN A 82 -4.64 -15.57 11.05
N THR A 83 -4.77 -14.88 9.92
CA THR A 83 -5.59 -15.33 8.78
C THR A 83 -4.95 -16.48 8.00
N LYS A 84 -3.65 -16.72 8.18
CA LYS A 84 -2.83 -17.66 7.40
C LYS A 84 -2.80 -17.39 5.89
N ALA A 85 -3.21 -16.19 5.45
CA ALA A 85 -3.07 -15.79 4.05
C ALA A 85 -1.58 -15.63 3.68
N PRO A 86 -1.21 -15.80 2.39
CA PRO A 86 0.17 -15.65 1.98
C PRO A 86 0.67 -14.23 2.26
N ALA A 87 1.93 -14.10 2.66
CA ALA A 87 2.50 -12.80 3.01
C ALA A 87 2.40 -11.79 1.85
N ILE A 88 2.18 -10.53 2.19
CA ILE A 88 2.35 -9.40 1.26
C ILE A 88 3.78 -8.92 1.43
N VAL A 89 4.59 -9.15 0.41
CA VAL A 89 6.02 -8.80 0.44
C VAL A 89 6.18 -7.29 0.39
N TYR A 90 5.61 -6.68 -0.64
CA TYR A 90 5.73 -5.25 -0.92
C TYR A 90 4.69 -4.46 -0.14
N LYS A 91 5.14 -3.84 0.94
CA LYS A 91 4.32 -3.00 1.79
C LYS A 91 5.13 -1.84 2.34
N ALA A 92 4.50 -0.68 2.52
CA ALA A 92 5.19 0.51 3.01
C ALA A 92 4.29 1.39 3.87
N MET A 93 4.89 2.08 4.84
CA MET A 93 4.27 3.22 5.51
C MET A 93 4.30 4.43 4.57
N VAL A 94 3.22 5.20 4.53
CA VAL A 94 3.21 6.49 3.85
C VAL A 94 4.01 7.48 4.69
N THR A 95 5.05 8.06 4.11
CA THR A 95 5.98 8.99 4.76
C THR A 95 6.01 10.34 4.03
N PRO A 96 6.51 11.42 4.65
CA PRO A 96 6.69 12.71 3.95
C PRO A 96 7.56 12.62 2.69
N ILE A 97 8.46 11.64 2.62
CA ILE A 97 9.37 11.42 1.50
C ILE A 97 8.64 10.72 0.36
N ASN A 98 8.06 9.55 0.61
CA ASN A 98 7.44 8.74 -0.44
C ASN A 98 6.08 9.26 -0.93
N LYS A 99 5.44 10.18 -0.19
CA LYS A 99 4.21 10.88 -0.64
C LYS A 99 4.38 11.54 -2.02
N LYS A 100 5.58 12.02 -2.34
CA LYS A 100 5.88 12.71 -3.61
C LYS A 100 6.25 11.76 -4.74
N TRP A 101 6.38 10.47 -4.46
CA TRP A 101 6.73 9.45 -5.45
C TRP A 101 5.47 8.92 -6.11
N SER A 102 5.58 8.44 -7.35
CA SER A 102 4.54 7.64 -7.94
C SER A 102 4.45 6.27 -7.25
N LEU A 103 3.32 5.61 -7.42
CA LEU A 103 3.13 4.28 -6.86
C LEU A 103 4.10 3.25 -7.49
N THR A 104 4.35 3.36 -8.81
CA THR A 104 5.31 2.53 -9.54
C THR A 104 6.75 2.75 -9.09
N TYR A 105 7.16 4.00 -8.84
CA TYR A 105 8.49 4.29 -8.31
C TYR A 105 8.67 3.75 -6.89
N LEU A 106 7.69 3.97 -6.01
CA LEU A 106 7.72 3.41 -4.65
C LEU A 106 7.83 1.89 -4.68
N TYR A 107 7.04 1.23 -5.53
CA TYR A 107 7.14 -0.22 -5.71
C TYR A 107 8.52 -0.66 -6.18
N SER A 108 9.11 0.02 -7.17
CA SER A 108 10.48 -0.30 -7.62
C SER A 108 11.51 -0.18 -6.51
N HIS A 109 11.36 0.80 -5.60
CA HIS A 109 12.24 0.94 -4.45
C HIS A 109 12.11 -0.26 -3.50
N LEU A 110 10.88 -0.68 -3.19
CA LEU A 110 10.62 -1.84 -2.34
C LEU A 110 11.13 -3.15 -2.94
N VAL A 111 11.04 -3.32 -4.27
CA VAL A 111 11.60 -4.48 -4.97
C VAL A 111 13.12 -4.53 -4.82
N ASN A 112 13.79 -3.38 -4.98
CA ASN A 112 15.24 -3.31 -4.80
C ASN A 112 15.62 -3.62 -3.34
N GLU A 113 14.92 -3.04 -2.35
CA GLU A 113 15.18 -3.30 -0.93
C GLU A 113 14.95 -4.76 -0.53
N ALA A 114 13.92 -5.42 -1.06
CA ALA A 114 13.61 -6.82 -0.75
C ALA A 114 14.52 -7.83 -1.46
N GLY A 115 15.26 -7.41 -2.49
CA GLY A 115 16.24 -8.23 -3.20
C GLY A 115 17.63 -8.27 -2.54
N HIS A 116 17.82 -7.50 -1.47
CA HIS A 116 19.02 -7.49 -0.61
C HIS A 116 18.78 -8.32 0.65
#